data_AF-A0A8S3AHI4-F1
#
_entry.id   AF-A0A8S3AHI4-F1
#
_cell.length_a   1.000
_cell.length_b   1.000
_cell.length_c   1.000
_cell.angle_alpha   90.00
_cell.angle_beta   90.00
_cell.angle_gamma   90.00
#
_symmetry.space_group_name_H-M   'P 1'
#
loop_
_entity.id
_entity.type
_entity.pdbx_description
1 polymer ?
#
loop_
_entity_poly.entity_id
_entity_poly.type
_entity_poly.pdbx_seq_one_letter_code
_entity_poly.pdbx_strand_id
1 'polypeptide(L)' 'LWNPPKVAGKDDNTGEPLTQREDDKPAVIRSRLETYDKNTNPITAFYK' A
#
# COMPACT_ATOMS: atom_id res chain seq x y z
N LEU A 1 -5.46 -11.48 -7.62
CA LEU A 1 -4.19 -10.71 -7.65
C LEU A 1 -4.27 -9.72 -8.79
N TRP A 2 -3.92 -8.46 -8.57
CA TRP A 2 -4.02 -7.40 -9.60
C TRP A 2 -2.72 -7.22 -10.41
N ASN A 3 -1.57 -7.55 -9.82
CA ASN A 3 -0.26 -7.58 -10.49
C ASN A 3 0.59 -8.72 -9.90
N PRO A 4 0.35 -9.99 -10.29
CA PRO A 4 1.11 -11.12 -9.78
C PRO A 4 2.55 -11.12 -10.33
N PRO A 5 3.57 -11.52 -9.54
CA PRO A 5 4.92 -11.74 -10.06
C PRO A 5 4.96 -12.96 -11.00
N LYS A 6 5.94 -13.02 -11.90
CA LYS A 6 6.12 -14.18 -12.80
C LYS A 6 6.42 -15.46 -12.02
N VAL A 7 7.15 -15.34 -10.91
CA VAL A 7 7.40 -16.43 -9.96
C VAL A 7 6.87 -16.02 -8.59
N ALA A 8 6.01 -16.86 -8.01
CA ALA A 8 5.39 -16.58 -6.72
C ALA A 8 6.44 -16.27 -5.64
N GLY A 9 6.28 -15.12 -4.98
CA GLY A 9 7.16 -14.70 -3.88
C GLY A 9 8.54 -14.19 -4.29
N LYS A 10 8.78 -13.89 -5.58
CA LYS A 10 10.07 -13.36 -6.06
C LYS A 10 9.91 -12.09 -6.87
N ASP A 11 10.89 -11.20 -6.74
CA ASP A 11 11.03 -10.06 -7.62
C ASP A 11 11.38 -10.49 -9.05
N ASP A 12 10.78 -9.85 -10.05
CA ASP A 12 10.94 -10.22 -11.46
C ASP A 12 12.28 -9.75 -12.05
N ASN A 13 12.98 -8.80 -11.42
CA ASN A 13 14.23 -8.24 -11.92
C ASN A 13 15.46 -8.85 -11.22
N THR A 14 15.44 -8.93 -9.88
CA THR A 14 16.56 -9.43 -9.07
C THR A 14 16.39 -10.90 -8.66
N GLY A 15 15.16 -11.41 -8.65
CA GLY A 15 14.85 -12.77 -8.17
C GLY A 15 14.85 -12.92 -6.65
N GLU A 16 15.02 -11.83 -5.90
CA GLU A 16 15.04 -11.84 -4.44
C GLU A 16 13.64 -12.11 -3.85
N PRO A 17 13.54 -12.64 -2.61
CA PRO A 17 12.26 -12.90 -1.97
C PRO A 17 11.45 -11.63 -1.71
N LEU A 18 10.18 -11.62 -2.14
CA LEU A 18 9.23 -10.58 -1.77
C LEU A 18 8.76 -10.78 -0.33
N THR A 19 8.50 -9.67 0.36
CA THR A 19 7.95 -9.67 1.71
C THR A 19 6.69 -8.84 1.77
N GLN A 20 5.77 -9.22 2.66
CA GLN A 20 4.67 -8.34 3.05
C GLN A 20 5.23 -7.34 4.07
N ARG A 21 4.91 -6.05 3.92
CA ARG A 21 5.33 -5.08 4.91
C ARG A 21 4.51 -5.24 6.19
N GLU A 22 5.12 -4.95 7.33
CA GLU A 22 4.47 -5.07 8.64
C GLU A 22 3.21 -4.21 8.78
N ASP A 23 3.14 -3.09 8.04
CA ASP A 23 2.02 -2.16 8.02
C ASP A 23 0.90 -2.53 7.04
N ASP A 24 1.03 -3.63 6.28
CA ASP A 24 -0.02 -4.16 5.40
C ASP A 24 -1.02 -5.06 6.16
N LYS A 25 -1.02 -5.02 7.50
CA LYS A 25 -2.00 -5.70 8.34
C LYS A 25 -3.35 -4.96 8.26
N PRO A 26 -4.49 -5.68 8.21
CA PRO A 26 -5.80 -5.05 8.05
C PRO A 26 -6.12 -3.92 9.05
N ALA A 27 -5.71 -4.08 10.31
CA ALA A 27 -5.91 -3.06 11.33
C ALA A 27 -5.11 -1.77 11.05
N VAL A 28 -3.86 -1.92 10.60
CA VAL A 28 -2.98 -0.79 10.26
C VAL A 28 -3.47 -0.10 8.99
N ILE A 29 -3.93 -0.87 8.00
CA ILE A 29 -4.52 -0.32 6.77
C ILE A 29 -5.72 0.58 7.10
N ARG A 30 -6.65 0.13 7.96
CA ARG A 30 -7.81 0.95 8.35
C ARG A 30 -7.40 2.28 8.97
N SER A 31 -6.49 2.23 9.94
CA SER A 31 -5.99 3.45 10.60
C SER A 31 -5.26 4.39 9.64
N ARG A 32 -4.50 3.85 8.67
CA ARG A 32 -3.85 4.63 7.62
C ARG A 32 -4.86 5.32 6.71
N LEU A 33 -5.93 4.64 6.31
CA LEU A 33 -6.99 5.21 5.47
C LEU A 33 -7.75 6.33 6.20
N GLU A 34 -8.13 6.11 7.46
CA GLU A 34 -8.76 7.13 8.30
C GLU A 34 -7.89 8.39 8.45
N THR A 35 -6.58 8.19 8.65
CA THR A 35 -5.62 9.29 8.76
C THR A 35 -5.44 10.03 7.44
N TYR A 36 -5.37 9.29 6.33
CA TYR A 36 -5.28 9.85 4.98
C TYR A 36 -6.49 10.73 4.68
N ASP A 37 -7.71 10.22 4.87
CA ASP A 37 -8.94 10.99 4.61
C ASP A 37 -8.98 12.27 5.43
N LYS A 38 -8.68 12.19 6.73
CA LYS A 38 -8.65 13.36 7.63
C LYS A 38 -7.66 14.43 7.16
N ASN A 39 -6.48 14.02 6.71
CA ASN A 39 -5.38 14.94 6.37
C ASN A 39 -5.45 15.44 4.94
N THR A 40 -5.92 14.62 4.00
CA THR A 40 -5.91 14.92 2.57
C THR A 40 -7.17 15.64 2.12
N ASN A 41 -8.34 15.41 2.74
CA ASN A 41 -9.57 16.10 2.36
C ASN A 41 -9.47 17.64 2.38
N PRO A 42 -8.86 18.29 3.41
CA PRO A 42 -8.66 19.74 3.40
C PRO A 42 -7.71 20.20 2.28
N ILE A 43 -6.68 19.42 1.97
CA ILE A 43 -5.72 19.72 0.90
C ILE A 43 -6.43 19.64 -0.45
N THR A 44 -7.20 18.58 -0.70
CA THR A 44 -8.00 18.44 -1.92
C THR A 44 -9.01 19.57 -2.06
N ALA A 45 -9.64 20.02 -0.97
CA ALA A 45 -10.56 21.16 -0.99
C ALA A 45 -9.86 22.49 -1.32
N PHE A 46 -8.61 22.67 -0.89
CA PHE A 46 -7.83 23.88 -1.20
C PHE A 46 -7.49 24.00 -2.69
N TYR A 47 -7.29 22.88 -3.39
CA TYR A 47 -6.94 22.86 -4.82
C TYR A 47 -8.14 22.65 -5.77
N LYS A 48 -9.37 22.62 -5.26
CA LYS A 48 -10.59 22.59 -6.07
C LYS A 48 -10.97 23.98 -6.56
#